data_AF-Q9R821-F1
#
_entry.id   AF-Q9R821-F1
#
_cell.length_a   1.000
_cell.length_b   1.000
_cell.length_c   1.000
_cell.angle_alpha   90.00
_cell.angle_beta   90.00
_cell.angle_gamma   90.00
#
_symmetry.space_group_name_H-M   'P 1'
#
loop_
_entity.id
_entity.type
_entity.pdbx_description
1 polymer ?
#
loop_
_entity_poly.entity_id
_entity_poly.type
_entity_poly.pdbx_seq_one_letter_code
_entity_poly.pdbx_strand_id
1 'polypeptide(L)'
;AHLSELAGLNKSTVHRLLQGLQSCGYVTTAPAAGSYRLTTKFIAVGQKALSSLNIIHIAAPHLEALNIATGETINFSSREDDHAILIYKLEPTTGMLRTRAYIGQHMPLYCSAMGKI
;
A
#
# COMPACT_ATOMS: atom_id res chain seq x y z
N ALA A 1 -10.03 19.05 -10.55
CA ALA A 1 -11.35 18.49 -10.88
C ALA A 1 -11.40 17.00 -10.53
N HIS A 2 -10.44 16.20 -11.02
CA HIS A 2 -10.34 14.77 -10.75
C HIS A 2 -10.40 14.37 -9.25
N LEU A 3 -9.66 15.05 -8.36
CA LEU A 3 -9.69 14.76 -6.91
C LEU A 3 -11.05 15.05 -6.25
N SER A 4 -11.83 15.98 -6.80
CA SER A 4 -13.17 16.32 -6.30
C SER A 4 -14.19 15.25 -6.67
N GLU A 5 -14.06 14.69 -7.86
CA GLU A 5 -14.85 13.54 -8.30
C GLU A 5 -14.51 12.27 -7.50
N LEU A 6 -13.22 11.93 -7.36
CA LEU A 6 -12.78 10.74 -6.62
C LEU A 6 -13.15 10.80 -5.13
N ALA A 7 -13.08 11.99 -4.51
CA ALA A 7 -13.40 12.15 -3.09
C ALA A 7 -14.90 12.37 -2.83
N GLY A 8 -15.73 12.57 -3.87
CA GLY A 8 -17.14 12.93 -3.71
C GLY A 8 -17.35 14.29 -3.01
N LEU A 9 -16.36 15.19 -3.08
CA LEU A 9 -16.36 16.49 -2.40
C LEU A 9 -16.39 17.64 -3.40
N ASN A 10 -16.94 18.80 -3.02
CA ASN A 10 -16.88 19.98 -3.87
C ASN A 10 -15.43 20.50 -4.03
N LYS A 11 -15.17 21.23 -5.12
CA LYS A 11 -13.82 21.72 -5.46
C LYS A 11 -13.20 22.61 -4.38
N SER A 12 -13.99 23.47 -3.73
CA SER A 12 -13.49 24.38 -2.69
C SER A 12 -13.06 23.64 -1.43
N THR A 13 -13.78 22.59 -1.03
CA THR A 13 -13.43 21.74 0.13
C THR A 13 -12.16 20.96 -0.15
N VAL A 14 -12.04 20.34 -1.32
CA VAL A 14 -10.81 19.62 -1.72
C VAL A 14 -9.62 20.57 -1.73
N HIS A 15 -9.78 21.78 -2.27
CA HIS A 15 -8.70 22.76 -2.28
C HIS A 15 -8.28 23.18 -0.85
N ARG A 16 -9.23 23.41 0.04
CA ARG A 16 -8.94 23.75 1.45
C ARG A 16 -8.22 22.62 2.18
N LEU A 17 -8.63 21.37 1.95
CA LEU A 17 -7.97 20.19 2.51
C LEU A 17 -6.55 20.02 1.97
N LEU A 18 -6.35 20.20 0.66
CA LEU A 18 -5.03 20.13 0.03
C LEU A 18 -4.09 21.23 0.54
N GLN A 19 -4.61 22.45 0.74
CA GLN A 19 -3.84 23.52 1.39
C GLN A 19 -3.43 23.12 2.82
N GLY A 20 -4.35 22.58 3.62
CA GLY A 20 -4.01 22.08 4.96
C GLY A 20 -2.93 20.99 4.94
N LEU A 21 -3.09 19.99 4.07
CA LEU A 21 -2.10 18.93 3.88
C LEU A 21 -0.75 19.48 3.40
N GLN A 22 -0.76 20.51 2.55
CA GLN A 22 0.45 21.18 2.07
C GLN A 22 1.14 21.95 3.20
N SER A 23 0.40 22.70 4.01
CA SER A 23 0.91 23.40 5.20
C SER A 23 1.48 22.42 6.24
N CYS A 24 0.87 21.24 6.38
CA CYS A 24 1.40 20.17 7.22
C CYS A 24 2.56 19.38 6.57
N GLY A 25 2.93 19.69 5.32
CA GLY A 25 4.05 19.06 4.60
C GLY A 25 3.77 17.65 4.09
N TYR A 26 2.51 17.20 4.03
CA TYR A 26 2.13 15.88 3.52
C TYR A 26 2.05 15.84 1.99
N VAL A 27 1.69 16.96 1.36
CA VAL A 27 1.63 17.09 -0.10
C VAL A 27 2.41 18.32 -0.55
N THR A 28 2.86 18.31 -1.79
CA THR A 28 3.49 19.47 -2.45
C THR A 28 2.99 19.58 -3.89
N THR A 29 3.18 20.74 -4.51
CA THR A 29 2.81 20.94 -5.92
C THR A 29 3.64 20.03 -6.82
N ALA A 30 2.98 19.35 -7.76
CA ALA A 30 3.65 18.59 -8.80
C ALA A 30 4.11 19.53 -9.95
N PRO A 31 5.01 19.06 -10.84
CA PRO A 31 5.43 19.85 -12.00
C PRO A 31 4.27 20.21 -12.94
N ALA A 32 3.25 19.36 -13.02
CA ALA A 32 2.04 19.65 -13.76
C ALA A 32 1.17 20.68 -13.02
N ALA A 33 0.70 21.70 -13.74
CA ALA A 33 -0.12 22.77 -13.18
C ALA A 33 -1.38 22.21 -12.51
N GLY A 34 -1.67 22.69 -11.29
CA GLY A 34 -2.84 22.26 -10.51
C GLY A 34 -2.79 20.83 -10.00
N SER A 35 -1.62 20.16 -10.08
CA SER A 35 -1.41 18.80 -9.59
C SER A 35 -0.65 18.81 -8.27
N TYR A 36 -0.88 17.78 -7.45
CA TYR A 36 -0.22 17.58 -6.16
C TYR A 36 0.49 16.23 -6.16
N ARG A 37 1.59 16.12 -5.41
CA ARG A 37 2.29 14.87 -5.13
C ARG A 37 2.48 14.68 -3.63
N LEU A 38 2.50 13.42 -3.20
CA LEU A 38 2.84 13.06 -1.82
C LEU A 38 4.30 13.40 -1.53
N THR A 39 4.59 13.80 -0.30
CA THR A 39 5.97 13.96 0.18
C THR A 39 6.46 12.68 0.86
N THR A 40 7.76 12.61 1.15
CA THR A 40 8.38 11.51 1.91
C THR A 40 7.85 11.39 3.33
N LYS A 41 7.11 12.37 3.85
CA LYS A 41 6.48 12.32 5.18
C LYS A 41 5.53 11.12 5.32
N PHE A 42 4.85 10.74 4.23
CA PHE A 42 3.99 9.55 4.22
C PHE A 42 4.77 8.24 4.39
N ILE A 43 6.05 8.19 3.99
CA ILE A 43 6.89 7.01 4.21
C ILE A 43 7.07 6.79 5.71
N ALA A 44 7.36 7.84 6.47
CA ALA A 44 7.52 7.74 7.93
C ALA A 44 6.22 7.29 8.62
N VAL A 45 5.06 7.80 8.17
CA VAL A 45 3.75 7.37 8.69
C VAL A 45 3.48 5.90 8.37
N GLY A 46 3.71 5.49 7.12
CA GLY A 46 3.53 4.11 6.69
C GLY A 46 4.45 3.13 7.44
N GLN A 47 5.73 3.50 7.62
CA GLN A 47 6.69 2.69 8.37
C GLN A 47 6.28 2.52 9.83
N LYS A 48 5.77 3.58 10.48
CA LYS A 48 5.26 3.49 11.85
C LYS A 48 4.04 2.59 11.95
N ALA A 49 3.11 2.68 10.99
CA ALA A 49 1.95 1.79 10.92
C ALA A 49 2.37 0.32 10.72
N LEU A 50 3.28 0.04 9.78
CA LEU A 50 3.82 -1.30 9.54
C LEU A 50 4.59 -1.84 10.75
N SER A 51 5.34 -1.00 11.46
CA SER A 51 6.07 -1.41 12.67
C SER A 51 5.14 -1.77 13.82
N SER A 52 3.93 -1.20 13.87
CA SER A 52 2.91 -1.59 14.85
C SER A 52 2.29 -2.97 14.55
N LEU A 53 2.37 -3.42 13.30
CA LEU A 53 2.01 -4.76 12.86
C LEU A 53 3.16 -5.73 13.16
N ASN A 54 3.40 -6.02 14.44
CA ASN A 54 4.43 -6.97 14.92
C ASN A 54 4.42 -8.33 14.21
N ILE A 55 3.30 -8.70 13.60
CA ILE A 55 3.14 -9.95 12.85
C ILE A 55 4.13 -10.09 11.68
N ILE A 56 4.55 -8.99 11.04
CA ILE A 56 5.50 -9.07 9.91
C ILE A 56 6.86 -9.57 10.40
N HIS A 57 7.34 -9.06 11.54
CA HIS A 57 8.64 -9.46 12.09
C HIS A 57 8.65 -10.94 12.49
N ILE A 58 7.52 -11.44 13.01
CA ILE A 58 7.36 -12.85 13.39
C ILE A 58 7.24 -13.74 12.14
N ALA A 59 6.48 -13.31 11.13
CA ALA A 59 6.22 -14.10 9.93
C ALA A 59 7.42 -14.13 8.96
N ALA A 60 8.19 -13.04 8.87
CA ALA A 60 9.31 -12.89 7.93
C ALA A 60 10.24 -14.12 7.83
N PRO A 61 10.82 -14.66 8.92
CA PRO A 61 11.74 -15.81 8.81
C PRO A 61 11.05 -17.07 8.25
N HIS A 62 9.77 -17.27 8.54
CA HIS A 62 9.00 -18.41 8.01
C HIS A 62 8.67 -18.23 6.52
N LEU A 63 8.34 -16.99 6.12
CA LEU A 63 8.06 -16.66 4.71
C LEU A 63 9.33 -16.75 3.85
N GLU A 64 10.49 -16.35 4.38
CA GLU A 64 11.78 -16.49 3.72
C GLU A 64 12.15 -17.96 3.51
N ALA A 65 11.99 -18.80 4.54
CA ALA A 65 12.21 -20.24 4.41
C ALA A 65 11.30 -20.86 3.33
N LEU A 66 10.03 -20.44 3.26
CA LEU A 66 9.09 -20.88 2.23
C LEU A 66 9.48 -20.40 0.84
N ASN A 67 9.93 -19.15 0.70
CA ASN A 67 10.41 -18.59 -0.56
C ASN A 67 11.64 -19.36 -1.07
N ILE A 68 12.59 -19.70 -0.20
CA ILE A 68 13.76 -20.50 -0.57
C ILE A 68 13.37 -21.93 -0.97
N ALA A 69 12.44 -22.55 -0.22
CA ALA A 69 12.01 -23.91 -0.50
C ALA A 69 11.21 -24.05 -1.79
N THR A 70 10.38 -23.05 -2.14
CA THR A 70 9.52 -23.08 -3.33
C THR A 70 10.15 -22.42 -4.54
N GLY A 71 11.06 -21.46 -4.33
CA GLY A 71 11.60 -20.61 -5.39
C GLY A 71 10.65 -19.54 -5.89
N GLU A 72 9.42 -19.48 -5.38
CA GLU A 72 8.30 -18.70 -5.95
C GLU A 72 8.00 -17.42 -5.16
N THR A 73 7.21 -16.53 -5.78
CA THR A 73 6.75 -15.30 -5.12
C THR A 73 5.87 -15.60 -3.90
N ILE A 74 6.22 -15.06 -2.73
CA ILE A 74 5.39 -15.17 -1.53
C ILE A 74 4.70 -13.83 -1.25
N ASN A 75 3.37 -13.86 -1.18
CA ASN A 75 2.53 -12.71 -0.86
C ASN A 75 1.90 -12.94 0.52
N PHE A 76 2.11 -12.02 1.45
CA PHE A 76 1.53 -12.07 2.79
C PHE A 76 0.65 -10.84 3.02
N SER A 77 -0.61 -11.09 3.31
CA SER A 77 -1.64 -10.05 3.48
C SER A 77 -2.30 -10.13 4.85
N SER A 78 -2.80 -8.99 5.30
CA SER A 78 -3.72 -8.89 6.43
C SER A 78 -5.12 -8.60 5.91
N ARG A 79 -6.13 -9.20 6.52
CA ARG A 79 -7.53 -8.86 6.23
C ARG A 79 -7.90 -7.58 6.96
N GLU A 80 -8.51 -6.65 6.24
CA GLU A 80 -9.14 -5.44 6.77
C GLU A 80 -10.51 -5.30 6.07
N ASP A 81 -11.57 -5.49 6.84
CA ASP A 81 -12.94 -5.62 6.34
C ASP A 81 -13.07 -6.62 5.17
N ASP A 82 -13.62 -6.17 4.03
CA ASP A 82 -13.82 -6.96 2.81
C ASP A 82 -12.59 -6.99 1.87
N HIS A 83 -11.43 -6.54 2.37
CA HIS A 83 -10.20 -6.44 1.60
C HIS A 83 -9.06 -7.21 2.26
N ALA A 84 -8.20 -7.81 1.43
CA ALA A 84 -6.87 -8.24 1.83
C ALA A 84 -5.87 -7.16 1.44
N ILE A 85 -5.12 -6.66 2.41
CA ILE A 85 -4.06 -5.67 2.20
C ILE A 85 -2.73 -6.40 2.20
N LEU A 86 -1.99 -6.30 1.09
CA LEU A 86 -0.65 -6.89 1.03
C LEU A 86 0.30 -6.12 1.94
N ILE A 87 0.80 -6.76 2.98
CA ILE A 87 1.68 -6.12 3.98
C ILE A 87 3.14 -6.56 3.84
N TYR A 88 3.40 -7.71 3.20
CA TYR A 88 4.74 -8.20 2.96
C TYR A 88 4.80 -9.04 1.67
N LYS A 89 5.92 -8.93 0.94
CA LYS A 89 6.13 -9.60 -0.33
C LYS A 89 7.59 -10.01 -0.49
N LEU A 90 7.81 -11.25 -0.90
CA LEU A 90 9.12 -11.76 -1.32
C LEU A 90 9.09 -12.06 -2.80
N GLU A 91 10.06 -11.53 -3.53
CA GLU A 91 10.27 -11.84 -4.94
C GLU A 91 10.81 -13.28 -5.09
N PRO A 92 10.61 -13.93 -6.24
CA PRO A 92 11.04 -15.31 -6.44
C PRO A 92 12.57 -15.39 -6.48
N THR A 93 13.12 -16.42 -5.85
CA THR A 93 14.57 -16.71 -5.83
C THR A 93 15.01 -17.48 -7.07
N THR A 94 14.18 -18.40 -7.57
CA THR A 94 14.48 -19.21 -8.77
C THR A 94 13.34 -19.22 -9.81
N GLY A 95 12.10 -18.95 -9.40
CA GLY A 95 10.94 -18.86 -10.27
C GLY A 95 11.01 -17.67 -11.23
N MET A 96 10.54 -17.88 -12.48
CA MET A 96 10.49 -16.81 -13.50
C MET A 96 9.26 -15.90 -13.37
N LEU A 97 8.27 -16.28 -12.55
CA LEU A 97 7.01 -15.57 -12.44
C LEU A 97 7.05 -14.53 -11.31
N ARG A 98 7.08 -13.25 -11.71
CA ARG A 98 6.97 -12.11 -10.78
C ARG A 98 5.56 -11.56 -10.80
N THR A 99 4.93 -11.52 -9.63
CA THR A 99 3.61 -10.90 -9.50
C THR A 99 3.74 -9.37 -9.47
N ARG A 100 2.79 -8.65 -10.07
CA ARG A 100 2.76 -7.17 -10.05
C ARG A 100 2.24 -6.58 -8.74
N ALA A 101 2.02 -7.41 -7.72
CA ALA A 101 1.48 -6.95 -6.46
C ALA A 101 2.49 -6.06 -5.70
N TYR A 102 1.99 -5.06 -4.98
CA TYR A 102 2.79 -4.11 -4.23
C TYR A 102 2.28 -3.95 -2.79
N ILE A 103 3.18 -3.61 -1.87
CA ILE A 103 2.84 -3.43 -0.45
C ILE A 103 1.86 -2.26 -0.31
N GLY A 104 0.79 -2.45 0.45
CA GLY A 104 -0.33 -1.52 0.59
C GLY A 104 -1.41 -1.65 -0.49
N GLN A 105 -1.30 -2.62 -1.40
CA GLN A 105 -2.36 -2.90 -2.37
C GLN A 105 -3.57 -3.53 -1.68
N HIS A 106 -4.75 -2.97 -1.93
CA HIS A 106 -6.04 -3.55 -1.52
C HIS A 106 -6.52 -4.53 -2.58
N MET A 107 -6.74 -5.78 -2.17
CA MET A 107 -7.26 -6.84 -3.02
C MET A 107 -8.63 -7.26 -2.49
N PRO A 108 -9.70 -7.21 -3.29
CA PRO A 108 -11.00 -7.71 -2.86
C PRO A 108 -10.92 -9.20 -2.50
N LEU A 109 -11.55 -9.60 -1.39
CA LEU A 109 -11.47 -10.99 -0.91
C LEU A 109 -12.02 -12.00 -1.93
N TYR A 110 -13.10 -11.64 -2.65
CA TYR A 110 -13.75 -12.52 -3.62
C TYR A 110 -12.89 -12.88 -4.85
N CYS A 111 -11.84 -12.09 -5.15
CA CYS A 111 -10.97 -12.28 -6.33
C CYS A 111 -9.52 -12.63 -6.00
N SER A 112 -9.15 -12.77 -4.73
CA SER A 112 -7.80 -13.17 -4.35
C SER A 112 -7.82 -14.58 -3.78
N ALA A 113 -6.79 -15.38 -4.08
CA ALA A 113 -6.59 -16.67 -3.39
C ALA A 113 -6.54 -16.47 -1.86
N MET A 114 -6.10 -15.29 -1.41
CA MET A 114 -6.01 -14.88 0.00
C MET A 114 -7.38 -14.59 0.65
N GLY A 115 -8.45 -14.38 -0.11
CA GLY A 115 -9.80 -14.14 0.42
C GLY A 115 -10.77 -15.29 0.23
N LYS A 116 -10.31 -16.42 -0.33
CA LYS A 116 -11.09 -17.66 -0.48
C LYS A 116 -10.85 -18.68 0.65
N ILE A 117 -10.06 -18.31 1.67
CA ILE A 117 -9.81 -19.06 2.91
C ILE A 117 -10.80 -18.69 4.00
#